data_AF-A0A922IMG1-F1
#
_entry.id   AF-A0A922IMG1-F1
#
_cell.length_a   1.000
_cell.length_b   1.000
_cell.length_c   1.000
_cell.angle_alpha   90.00
_cell.angle_beta   90.00
_cell.angle_gamma   90.00
#
_symmetry.space_group_name_H-M   'P 1'
#
loop_
_entity.id
_entity.type
_entity.pdbx_description
1 polymer ?
#
loop_
_entity_poly.entity_id
_entity_poly.type
_entity_poly.pdbx_seq_one_letter_code
_entity_poly.pdbx_strand_id
1 'polypeptide(L)' 'MWISNTIRDKGGYDDSSSKGIIALKTFPDQPTMLLICDPHCFEIHGSPTIAKLCKGRWLRWCKVTELSERHFYNLCLPL' A
#
# COMPACT_ATOMS: atom_id res chain seq x y z
N MET A 1 -0.22 6.27 8.31
CA MET A 1 -1.63 5.92 8.06
C MET A 1 -1.69 4.47 7.62
N TRP A 2 -2.67 3.67 8.05
CA TRP A 2 -2.83 2.28 7.57
C TRP A 2 -4.04 2.18 6.66
N ILE A 3 -3.90 1.44 5.56
CA ILE A 3 -4.99 1.08 4.65
C ILE A 3 -5.18 -0.43 4.70
N SER A 4 -6.42 -0.87 4.91
CA SER A 4 -6.78 -2.29 4.89
C SER A 4 -8.01 -2.45 4.01
N ASN A 5 -8.01 -3.45 3.14
CA ASN A 5 -9.12 -3.76 2.25
C ASN A 5 -10.10 -4.72 2.95
N THR A 6 -11.38 -4.67 2.58
CA THR A 6 -12.38 -5.68 2.98
C THR A 6 -13.11 -6.16 1.74
N ILE A 7 -12.96 -7.44 1.41
CA ILE A 7 -13.59 -8.06 0.24
C ILE A 7 -14.99 -8.53 0.63
N ARG A 8 -16.03 -8.09 -0.09
CA ARG A 8 -17.43 -8.54 0.13
C ARG A 8 -17.88 -9.70 -0.76
N ASP A 9 -17.09 -10.11 -1.76
CA ASP A 9 -17.45 -11.25 -2.62
C ASP A 9 -16.50 -12.44 -2.47
N LYS A 10 -17.08 -13.60 -2.20
CA LYS A 10 -16.39 -14.90 -2.11
C LYS A 10 -15.84 -15.28 -3.49
N GLY A 11 -14.60 -14.89 -3.77
CA GLY A 11 -13.85 -15.32 -4.95
C GLY A 11 -12.38 -15.07 -4.70
N GLY A 12 -11.72 -16.05 -4.09
CA GLY A 12 -10.34 -15.95 -3.60
C GLY A 12 -9.34 -15.60 -4.69
N TYR A 13 -9.05 -14.32 -4.84
CA TYR A 13 -7.75 -13.81 -5.27
C TYR A 13 -7.60 -12.35 -4.82
N ASP A 14 -6.41 -12.07 -4.29
CA ASP A 14 -5.76 -10.79 -4.07
C ASP A 14 -6.17 -9.87 -2.90
N ASP A 15 -5.12 -9.44 -2.21
CA ASP A 15 -4.92 -8.25 -1.38
C ASP A 15 -5.50 -8.09 0.04
N SER A 16 -6.09 -9.11 0.69
CA SER A 16 -6.45 -9.11 2.13
C SER A 16 -5.26 -8.85 3.08
N SER A 17 -4.72 -7.64 3.07
CA SER A 17 -3.45 -7.28 3.66
C SER A 17 -3.46 -5.79 4.01
N SER A 18 -3.17 -5.48 5.27
CA SER A 18 -3.02 -4.10 5.70
C SER A 18 -1.68 -3.55 5.21
N LYS A 19 -1.68 -2.34 4.66
CA LYS A 19 -0.47 -1.63 4.20
C LYS A 19 -0.37 -0.26 4.85
N GLY A 20 0.84 0.26 4.99
CA GLY A 20 1.09 1.61 5.48
C GLY A 20 1.12 2.62 4.34
N ILE A 21 0.38 3.72 4.46
CA ILE A 21 0.57 4.93 3.65
C ILE A 21 1.51 5.86 4.42
N ILE A 22 2.67 6.13 3.83
CA ILE A 22 3.72 6.98 4.39
C ILE A 22 3.55 8.43 3.90
N ALA A 23 3.24 8.61 2.63
CA ALA A 23 3.11 9.92 2.00
C ALA A 23 2.07 9.91 0.89
N LEU A 24 1.57 11.10 0.56
CA LEU A 24 0.70 11.34 -0.58
C LEU A 24 1.29 12.45 -1.46
N LYS A 25 1.04 12.37 -2.76
CA LYS A 25 1.51 13.33 -3.76
C LYS A 25 0.37 13.68 -4.69
N THR A 26 0.03 14.97 -4.75
CA THR A 26 -1.06 15.51 -5.57
C THR A 26 -0.54 16.61 -6.48
N PHE A 27 -0.99 16.63 -7.74
CA PHE A 27 -0.74 17.71 -8.68
C PHE A 27 -2.02 18.04 -9.44
N PRO A 28 -2.20 19.28 -9.94
CA PRO A 28 -3.42 19.69 -10.65
C PRO A 28 -3.81 18.80 -11.84
N ASP A 29 -2.82 18.29 -12.58
CA ASP A 29 -3.04 17.52 -13.83
C ASP A 29 -2.47 16.10 -13.79
N GLN A 30 -2.24 15.54 -12.60
CA GLN A 30 -1.73 14.16 -12.45
C GLN A 30 -2.55 13.35 -11.47
N PRO A 31 -2.64 12.02 -11.67
CA PRO A 31 -3.30 11.15 -10.71
C PRO A 31 -2.61 11.27 -9.35
N THR A 32 -3.42 11.31 -8.29
CA THR A 32 -2.92 11.27 -6.91
C THR A 32 -2.11 9.98 -6.72
N MET A 33 -0.93 10.12 -6.11
CA MET A 33 -0.05 9.00 -5.80
C MET A 33 0.09 8.82 -4.30
N LEU A 34 0.17 7.57 -3.88
CA LEU A 34 0.40 7.14 -2.51
C LEU A 34 1.75 6.45 -2.42
N LEU A 35 2.56 6.79 -1.42
CA LEU A 35 3.73 6.02 -1.04
C LEU A 35 3.29 4.93 -0.07
N ILE A 36 3.24 3.71 -0.58
CA ILE A 36 2.78 2.53 0.16
C ILE A 36 4.00 1.76 0.67
N CYS A 37 3.95 1.39 1.95
CA CYS A 37 4.86 0.48 2.62
C CYS A 37 4.09 -0.78 3.01
N ASP A 38 4.58 -1.93 2.58
CA ASP A 38 3.98 -3.22 2.86
C ASP A 38 4.68 -3.87 4.07
N PRO A 39 3.97 -4.05 5.20
CA PRO A 39 4.56 -4.57 6.44
C PRO A 39 4.88 -6.07 6.38
N HIS A 40 4.47 -6.78 5.32
CA HIS A 40 4.72 -8.22 5.18
C HIS A 40 6.14 -8.51 4.66
N CYS A 41 6.98 -7.49 4.52
CA CYS A 41 8.39 -7.66 4.22
C CYS A 41 9.09 -8.37 5.38
N PHE A 42 9.47 -9.63 5.15
CA PHE A 42 10.22 -10.43 6.12
C PHE A 42 11.66 -10.58 5.64
N GLU A 43 12.63 -10.06 6.38
CA GLU A 43 14.06 -10.29 6.16
C GLU A 43 14.66 -10.95 7.42
N ILE A 44 15.29 -12.10 7.24
CA ILE A 44 15.84 -12.93 8.33
C ILE A 44 17.18 -12.35 8.85
N HIS A 45 17.87 -11.56 8.04
CA HIS A 45 19.22 -11.09 8.32
C HIS A 45 19.35 -9.56 8.18
N GLY A 46 19.26 -8.87 9.31
CA GLY A 46 19.49 -7.42 9.41
C GLY A 46 18.30 -6.56 8.99
N SER A 47 18.48 -5.24 9.09
CA SER A 47 17.48 -4.26 8.66
C SER A 47 17.51 -4.08 7.13
N PRO A 48 16.36 -4.16 6.43
CA PRO A 48 16.30 -3.95 5.00
C PRO A 48 16.76 -2.53 4.61
N THR A 49 17.56 -2.42 3.56
CA THR A 49 17.91 -1.11 3.00
C THR A 49 16.75 -0.58 2.15
N ILE A 50 16.61 0.76 2.06
CA ILE A 50 15.58 1.41 1.23
C ILE A 50 15.64 0.89 -0.22
N ALA A 51 16.84 0.71 -0.77
CA ALA A 51 17.02 0.18 -2.12
C ALA A 51 16.43 -1.23 -2.29
N LYS A 52 16.61 -2.13 -1.30
CA LYS A 52 16.00 -3.47 -1.31
C LYS A 52 14.47 -3.39 -1.20
N LEU A 53 13.94 -2.53 -0.34
CA LEU A 53 12.50 -2.32 -0.19
C LEU A 53 11.86 -1.82 -1.48
N CYS A 54 12.48 -0.85 -2.15
CA CYS A 54 12.02 -0.34 -3.44
C CYS A 54 12.10 -1.40 -4.54
N LYS A 55 13.23 -2.13 -4.64
CA LYS A 55 13.43 -3.19 -5.63
C LYS A 55 12.41 -4.32 -5.46
N GLY A 56 12.11 -4.69 -4.22
CA GLY A 56 11.09 -5.68 -3.87
C GLY A 56 9.65 -5.17 -3.88
N ARG A 57 9.43 -3.89 -4.23
CA ARG A 57 8.12 -3.23 -4.20
C ARG A 57 7.42 -3.22 -2.82
N TRP A 58 8.18 -3.44 -1.75
CA TRP A 58 7.74 -3.29 -0.36
C TRP A 58 7.56 -1.83 0.01
N LEU A 59 8.32 -0.93 -0.63
CA LEU A 59 8.14 0.52 -0.54
C LEU A 59 8.01 1.07 -1.96
N ARG A 60 6.83 1.56 -2.34
CA ARG A 60 6.59 2.03 -3.72
C ARG A 60 5.57 3.15 -3.81
N TRP A 61 5.70 3.97 -4.84
CA TRP A 61 4.62 4.85 -5.28
C TRP A 61 3.58 4.05 -6.05
N CYS A 62 2.31 4.29 -5.74
CA CYS A 62 1.14 3.65 -6.33
C CYS A 62 0.14 4.73 -6.68
N LYS A 63 -0.42 4.75 -7.89
CA LYS A 63 -1.53 5.65 -8.20
C LYS A 63 -2.78 5.20 -7.45
N VAL A 64 -3.63 6.14 -7.04
CA VAL A 64 -4.93 5.79 -6.44
C VAL A 64 -5.78 4.98 -7.43
N THR A 65 -5.66 5.24 -8.73
CA THR A 65 -6.36 4.50 -9.80
C THR A 65 -5.87 3.06 -9.97
N GLU A 66 -4.75 2.68 -9.36
CA GLU A 66 -4.28 1.28 -9.34
C GLU A 66 -4.92 0.48 -8.19
N LEU A 67 -5.56 1.15 -7.23
CA LEU A 67 -6.34 0.48 -6.20
C LEU A 67 -7.64 -0.06 -6.83
N SER A 68 -7.99 -1.29 -6.51
CA SER A 68 -9.20 -1.94 -7.01
C SER A 68 -10.45 -1.17 -6.55
N GLU A 69 -11.24 -0.71 -7.52
CA GLU A 69 -12.54 -0.04 -7.27
C GLU A 69 -13.61 -0.98 -6.71
N ARG A 70 -13.35 -2.30 -6.74
CA ARG A 70 -14.28 -3.34 -6.24
C ARG A 70 -14.10 -3.64 -4.75
N HIS A 71 -13.11 -3.01 -4.11
CA HIS A 71 -12.83 -3.22 -2.68
C HIS A 71 -13.13 -1.94 -1.89
N PHE A 72 -13.58 -2.14 -0.65
CA PHE A 72 -13.67 -1.06 0.32
C PHE A 72 -12.38 -1.02 1.12
N TYR A 73 -11.81 0.18 1.28
CA TYR A 73 -10.59 0.40 2.05
C TYR A 73 -10.89 1.21 3.31
N ASN A 74 -10.46 0.70 4.45
CA ASN A 74 -10.49 1.40 5.73
C ASN A 74 -9.17 2.14 5.92
N LEU A 75 -9.25 3.41 6.32
CA LEU A 75 -8.09 4.22 6.67
C LEU A 75 -8.03 4.44 8.17
N CYS A 76 -6.89 4.10 8.77
CA CYS A 76 -6.60 4.42 10.17
C CYS A 76 -5.58 5.58 10.24
N LEU A 77 -6.02 6.68 10.85
CA LEU A 77 -5.21 7.86 11.13
C LEU A 77 -4.65 7.76 12.55
N PRO A 78 -3.34 7.93 12.76
CA PRO A 78 -2.82 8.12 14.11
C PRO A 78 -3.36 9.42 14.69
N LEU A 79 -3.62 9.42 16.01
CA LEU A 79 -4.00 10.60 16.79
C LEU A 79 -2.82 11.56 16.97
#